data_AF-A0A917HAT3-F1
#
_entry.id   AF-A0A917HAT3-F1
#
_cell.length_a   1.000
_cell.length_b   1.000
_cell.length_c   1.000
_cell.angle_alpha   90.00
_cell.angle_beta   90.00
_cell.angle_gamma   90.00
#
_symmetry.space_group_name_H-M   'P 1'
#
loop_
_entity.id
_entity.type
_entity.pdbx_description
1 polymer ?
#
loop_
_entity_poly.entity_id
_entity_poly.type
_entity_poly.pdbx_seq_one_letter_code
_entity_poly.pdbx_strand_id
1 'polypeptide(L)'
;MSLQQFFDDHRPTTTGTPVRVFPAVARTPRLPEPARWTNPFVTLIVTMFVSVGLTWIPWLPLLTGPAVMTLGLTLSVLSTISHLSWPDSRYEAAAEGVWVARQSGYRAGVHGGELRWIDQHGAIKTGHIARGSEGWDLVLTDQDADTGTAA
;
A
#
# COMPACT_ATOMS: atom_id res chain seq x y z
N MET A 1 -26.55 1.79 -17.48
CA MET A 1 -26.25 2.06 -16.07
C MET A 1 -25.10 3.06 -16.05
N SER A 2 -25.28 4.27 -15.51
CA SER A 2 -24.20 5.26 -15.50
C SER A 2 -23.16 4.87 -14.45
N LEU A 3 -21.88 5.14 -14.73
CA LEU A 3 -20.77 4.94 -13.78
C LEU A 3 -21.12 5.53 -12.40
N GLN A 4 -21.76 6.69 -12.41
CA GLN A 4 -22.22 7.41 -11.23
C GLN A 4 -23.16 6.58 -10.33
N GLN A 5 -24.07 5.81 -10.93
CA GLN A 5 -25.06 4.99 -10.21
C GLN A 5 -24.44 3.72 -9.63
N PHE A 6 -23.47 3.12 -10.32
CA PHE A 6 -22.69 1.99 -9.80
C PHE A 6 -21.85 2.38 -8.57
N PHE A 7 -21.35 3.62 -8.53
CA PHE A 7 -20.54 4.13 -7.43
C PHE A 7 -21.36 4.56 -6.21
N ASP A 8 -22.60 5.01 -6.39
CA ASP A 8 -23.46 5.41 -5.27
C ASP A 8 -24.01 4.22 -4.47
N ASP A 9 -24.13 3.03 -5.08
CA ASP A 9 -24.63 1.81 -4.43
C ASP A 9 -23.61 1.08 -3.53
N HIS A 10 -22.31 1.41 -3.61
CA HIS A 10 -21.24 0.68 -2.89
C HIS A 10 -20.74 1.35 -1.59
N ARG A 11 -21.60 2.06 -0.84
CA ARG A 11 -21.23 2.71 0.44
C ARG A 11 -21.01 1.72 1.59
N PRO A 12 -19.94 1.87 2.39
CA PRO A 12 -19.95 1.56 3.81
C PRO A 12 -19.96 2.87 4.62
N THR A 13 -21.13 3.25 5.15
CA THR A 13 -21.26 4.34 6.14
C THR A 13 -21.38 3.76 7.54
N THR A 14 -20.44 4.06 8.44
CA THR A 14 -20.67 3.91 9.91
C THR A 14 -20.39 5.19 10.71
N THR A 15 -19.95 6.29 10.09
CA THR A 15 -19.50 7.50 10.82
C THR A 15 -20.05 8.83 10.30
N GLY A 16 -21.12 8.83 9.50
CA GLY A 16 -21.84 10.07 9.13
C GLY A 16 -21.10 11.02 8.19
N THR A 17 -19.85 10.75 7.81
CA THR A 17 -19.11 11.48 6.77
C THR A 17 -19.27 10.79 5.41
N PRO A 18 -19.46 11.56 4.31
CA PRO A 18 -19.52 10.98 2.97
C PRO A 18 -18.12 10.52 2.55
N VAL A 19 -17.91 9.20 2.61
CA VAL A 19 -16.72 8.55 2.08
C VAL A 19 -17.06 8.02 0.69
N ARG A 20 -16.32 8.44 -0.34
CA ARG A 20 -16.46 7.91 -1.70
C ARG A 20 -15.27 7.01 -2.01
N VAL A 21 -15.54 5.77 -2.36
CA VAL A 21 -14.51 4.76 -2.64
C VAL A 21 -14.54 4.42 -4.14
N PHE A 22 -13.38 4.52 -4.80
CA PHE A 22 -13.19 3.93 -6.13
C PHE A 22 -12.38 2.65 -5.97
N PRO A 23 -12.99 1.48 -6.16
CA PRO A 23 -12.31 0.21 -5.98
C PRO A 23 -11.36 -0.10 -7.14
N ALA A 24 -10.30 -0.86 -6.84
CA ALA A 24 -9.39 -1.46 -7.83
C ALA A 24 -8.80 -0.49 -8.87
N VAL A 25 -8.45 0.73 -8.43
CA VAL A 25 -7.85 1.77 -9.26
C VAL A 25 -6.51 1.32 -9.84
N ALA A 26 -5.75 0.56 -9.06
CA ALA A 26 -4.53 -0.09 -9.54
C ALA A 26 -4.39 -1.48 -8.92
N ARG A 27 -3.58 -2.35 -9.54
CA ARG A 27 -3.31 -3.69 -9.01
C ARG A 27 -2.23 -3.64 -7.94
N THR A 28 -2.40 -4.43 -6.89
CA THR A 28 -1.35 -4.68 -5.90
C THR A 28 -0.31 -5.65 -6.45
N PRO A 29 0.95 -5.60 -5.98
CA PRO A 29 1.95 -6.62 -6.28
C PRO A 29 1.46 -8.01 -5.87
N ARG A 30 1.90 -9.06 -6.58
CA ARG A 30 1.55 -10.46 -6.25
C ARG A 30 2.22 -10.96 -4.97
N LEU A 31 3.30 -10.33 -4.53
CA LEU A 31 4.01 -10.68 -3.32
C LEU A 31 3.25 -10.20 -2.08
N PRO A 32 3.31 -10.94 -0.96
CA PRO A 32 2.68 -10.51 0.28
C PRO A 32 3.24 -9.14 0.72
N GLU A 33 2.38 -8.33 1.33
CA GLU A 33 2.76 -7.02 1.84
C GLU A 33 3.88 -7.13 2.86
N PRO A 34 4.95 -6.33 2.73
CA PRO A 34 6.07 -6.39 3.64
C PRO A 34 5.59 -6.03 5.05
N ALA A 35 5.59 -7.02 5.94
CA ALA A 35 5.38 -6.77 7.35
C ALA A 35 6.59 -6.05 7.93
N ARG A 36 6.38 -5.23 8.96
CA ARG A 36 7.46 -4.49 9.65
C ARG A 36 8.58 -5.40 10.19
N TRP A 37 8.26 -6.67 10.44
CA TRP A 37 9.20 -7.68 10.95
C TRP A 37 9.99 -8.40 9.84
N THR A 38 9.55 -8.33 8.58
CA THR A 38 10.23 -8.97 7.42
C THR A 38 11.31 -8.08 6.82
N ASN A 39 12.16 -7.46 7.63
CA ASN A 39 13.25 -6.65 7.09
C ASN A 39 14.27 -7.57 6.37
N PRO A 40 14.58 -7.36 5.07
CA PRO A 40 15.48 -8.22 4.31
C PRO A 40 16.86 -8.37 4.98
N PHE A 41 17.38 -7.30 5.59
CA PHE A 41 18.66 -7.34 6.31
C PHE A 41 18.60 -8.21 7.56
N VAL A 42 17.50 -8.14 8.32
CA VAL A 42 17.31 -8.99 9.50
C VAL A 42 17.25 -10.46 9.11
N THR A 43 16.50 -10.79 8.05
CA THR A 43 16.44 -12.15 7.51
C THR A 43 17.82 -12.65 7.10
N LEU A 44 18.61 -11.84 6.38
CA LEU A 44 19.94 -12.22 5.92
C LEU A 44 20.92 -12.44 7.09
N ILE A 45 20.91 -11.54 8.08
CA ILE A 45 21.77 -11.66 9.27
C ILE A 45 21.42 -12.91 10.07
N VAL A 46 20.14 -13.13 10.37
CA VAL A 46 19.69 -14.30 11.15
C VAL A 46 20.01 -15.60 10.40
N THR A 47 19.74 -15.67 9.10
CA THR A 47 20.01 -16.87 8.31
C THR A 47 21.51 -17.16 8.16
N MET A 48 22.35 -16.12 8.08
CA MET A 48 23.80 -16.27 8.11
C MET A 48 24.26 -16.91 9.43
N PHE A 49 23.81 -16.40 10.59
CA PHE A 49 24.17 -16.97 11.89
C PHE A 49 23.68 -18.40 12.05
N VAL A 50 22.44 -18.69 11.63
CA VAL A 50 21.89 -20.05 11.67
C VAL A 50 22.67 -20.99 10.75
N SER A 51 23.01 -20.56 9.53
CA SER A 51 23.83 -21.35 8.59
C SER A 51 25.20 -21.68 9.16
N VAL A 52 25.91 -20.68 9.71
CA VAL A 52 27.22 -20.89 10.34
C VAL A 52 27.08 -21.84 11.52
N GLY A 53 26.10 -21.62 12.41
CA GLY A 53 25.85 -22.49 13.56
C GLY A 53 25.61 -23.95 13.16
N LEU A 54 24.75 -24.20 12.17
CA LEU A 54 24.45 -25.55 11.68
C LEU A 54 25.65 -26.25 11.04
N THR A 55 26.55 -25.49 10.40
CA THR A 55 27.75 -26.05 9.75
C THR A 55 28.70 -26.71 10.75
N TRP A 56 28.73 -26.21 11.99
CA TRP A 56 29.65 -26.70 13.03
C TRP A 56 29.03 -27.80 13.92
N ILE A 57 27.82 -28.27 13.62
CA ILE A 57 27.16 -29.34 14.39
C ILE A 57 27.61 -30.71 13.83
N PRO A 58 28.34 -31.52 14.61
CA PRO A 58 29.02 -32.71 14.10
C PRO A 58 28.08 -33.87 13.69
N TRP A 59 26.83 -33.87 14.14
CA TRP A 59 25.83 -34.88 13.76
C TRP A 59 24.92 -34.45 12.60
N LEU A 60 25.09 -33.23 12.07
CA LEU A 60 24.34 -32.76 10.90
C LEU A 60 25.11 -33.02 9.60
N PRO A 61 24.40 -33.22 8.47
CA PRO A 61 25.03 -33.24 7.16
C PRO A 61 25.76 -31.92 6.86
N LEU A 62 26.98 -31.99 6.30
CA LEU A 62 27.78 -30.82 5.90
C LEU A 62 27.03 -29.81 5.00
N LEU A 63 26.02 -30.28 4.25
CA LEU A 63 25.24 -29.45 3.34
C LEU A 63 24.11 -28.65 4.03
N THR A 64 23.83 -28.90 5.31
CA THR A 64 22.75 -28.21 6.04
C THR A 64 22.97 -26.70 6.14
N GLY A 65 24.18 -26.27 6.50
CA GLY A 65 24.54 -24.84 6.52
C GLY A 65 24.35 -24.17 5.16
N PRO A 66 25.03 -24.64 4.08
CA PRO A 66 24.87 -24.11 2.73
C PRO A 66 23.41 -24.10 2.23
N ALA A 67 22.62 -25.12 2.56
CA ALA A 67 21.21 -25.17 2.20
C ALA A 67 20.40 -24.06 2.90
N VAL A 68 20.62 -23.84 4.19
CA VAL A 68 19.98 -22.76 4.95
C VAL A 68 20.43 -21.39 4.45
N MET A 69 21.70 -21.21 4.09
CA MET A 69 22.19 -19.96 3.50
C MET A 69 21.49 -19.66 2.17
N THR A 70 21.35 -20.66 1.30
CA THR A 70 20.69 -20.50 -0.01
C THR A 70 19.21 -20.16 0.16
N LEU A 71 18.53 -20.82 1.11
CA LEU A 71 17.14 -20.53 1.44
C LEU A 71 16.99 -19.12 2.06
N GLY A 72 17.90 -18.73 2.95
CA GLY A 72 17.89 -17.41 3.57
C GLY A 72 18.11 -16.29 2.56
N LEU A 73 19.03 -16.49 1.61
CA LEU A 73 19.31 -15.54 0.54
C LEU A 73 18.12 -15.39 -0.41
N THR A 74 17.48 -16.50 -0.80
CA THR A 74 16.26 -16.44 -1.63
C THR A 74 15.12 -15.71 -0.91
N LEU A 75 14.88 -16.01 0.37
CA LEU A 75 13.89 -15.28 1.18
C LEU A 75 14.23 -13.79 1.32
N SER A 76 15.51 -13.45 1.52
CA SER A 76 15.97 -12.06 1.60
C SER A 76 15.72 -11.32 0.28
N VAL A 77 16.03 -11.94 -0.87
CA VAL A 77 15.78 -11.34 -2.18
C VAL A 77 14.29 -11.11 -2.41
N LEU A 78 13.45 -12.10 -2.12
CA LEU A 78 11.99 -11.94 -2.21
C LEU A 78 11.49 -10.83 -1.29
N SER A 79 12.02 -10.73 -0.07
CA SER A 79 11.65 -9.68 0.87
C SER A 79 12.05 -8.30 0.36
N THR A 80 13.26 -8.15 -0.22
CA THR A 80 13.71 -6.90 -0.83
C THR A 80 12.82 -6.49 -1.99
N ILE A 81 12.50 -7.41 -2.89
CA ILE A 81 11.59 -7.12 -4.03
C ILE A 81 10.23 -6.67 -3.49
N SER A 82 9.70 -7.33 -2.47
CA SER A 82 8.45 -6.89 -1.83
C SER A 82 8.58 -5.49 -1.21
N HIS A 83 9.65 -5.23 -0.46
CA HIS A 83 9.89 -3.91 0.16
C HIS A 83 10.00 -2.76 -0.83
N LEU A 84 10.47 -3.02 -2.06
CA LEU A 84 10.59 -2.00 -3.10
C LEU A 84 9.32 -1.87 -3.96
N SER A 85 8.71 -3.00 -4.34
CA SER A 85 7.55 -3.01 -5.24
C SER A 85 6.28 -2.46 -4.60
N TRP A 86 6.11 -2.58 -3.28
CA TRP A 86 4.93 -2.11 -2.58
C TRP A 86 4.83 -0.58 -2.52
N PRO A 87 5.88 0.17 -2.12
CA PRO A 87 5.90 1.62 -2.22
C PRO A 87 5.66 2.12 -3.65
N ASP A 88 6.35 1.54 -4.65
CA ASP A 88 6.21 1.95 -6.05
C ASP A 88 4.79 1.75 -6.56
N SER A 89 4.19 0.60 -6.28
CA SER A 89 2.80 0.30 -6.63
C SER A 89 1.81 1.25 -5.95
N ARG A 90 2.07 1.68 -4.71
CA ARG A 90 1.25 2.70 -4.03
C ARG A 90 1.35 4.06 -4.72
N TYR A 91 2.53 4.46 -5.19
CA TYR A 91 2.72 5.72 -5.93
C TYR A 91 2.00 5.70 -7.28
N GLU A 92 2.11 4.59 -8.02
CA GLU A 92 1.36 4.39 -9.27
C GLU A 92 -0.14 4.42 -9.03
N ALA A 93 -0.62 3.75 -7.98
CA ALA A 93 -2.02 3.77 -7.59
C ALA A 93 -2.52 5.17 -7.21
N ALA A 94 -1.69 5.96 -6.53
CA ALA A 94 -2.02 7.35 -6.23
C ALA A 94 -2.11 8.20 -7.50
N ALA A 95 -1.19 8.02 -8.45
CA ALA A 95 -1.22 8.73 -9.73
C ALA A 95 -2.47 8.36 -10.55
N GLU A 96 -2.81 7.07 -10.63
CA GLU A 96 -4.02 6.59 -11.30
C GLU A 96 -5.28 7.09 -10.58
N GLY A 97 -5.28 7.13 -9.25
CA GLY A 97 -6.35 7.70 -8.44
C GLY A 97 -6.58 9.19 -8.71
N VAL A 98 -5.51 9.97 -8.86
CA VAL A 98 -5.62 11.37 -9.30
C VAL A 98 -6.24 11.46 -10.69
N TRP A 99 -5.84 10.58 -11.61
CA TRP A 99 -6.40 10.58 -12.96
C TRP A 99 -7.90 10.29 -12.95
N VAL A 100 -8.35 9.25 -12.23
CA VAL A 100 -9.78 8.92 -12.08
C VAL A 100 -10.57 10.07 -11.43
N ALA A 101 -10.01 10.71 -10.40
CA ALA A 101 -10.63 11.85 -9.75
C ALA A 101 -10.78 13.05 -10.70
N ARG A 102 -9.76 13.33 -11.54
CA ARG A 102 -9.81 14.40 -12.55
C ARG A 102 -10.85 14.13 -13.63
N GLN A 103 -10.97 12.89 -14.11
CA GLN A 103 -12.02 12.50 -15.06
C GLN A 103 -13.43 12.67 -14.48
N SER A 104 -13.55 12.53 -13.16
CA SER A 104 -14.82 12.74 -12.44
C SER A 104 -15.11 14.23 -12.14
N GLY A 105 -14.28 15.16 -12.63
CA GLY A 105 -14.47 16.61 -12.49
C GLY A 105 -13.84 17.24 -11.24
N TYR A 106 -12.99 16.51 -10.51
CA TYR A 106 -12.30 17.03 -9.32
C TYR A 106 -10.91 17.59 -9.66
N ARG A 107 -10.50 18.67 -9.00
CA ARG A 107 -9.12 19.18 -9.10
C ARG A 107 -8.21 18.43 -8.13
N ALA A 108 -7.74 17.24 -8.50
CA ALA A 108 -6.89 16.40 -7.65
C ALA A 108 -5.38 16.56 -7.93
N GLY A 109 -4.57 16.51 -6.86
CA GLY A 109 -3.12 16.46 -6.89
C GLY A 109 -2.55 15.65 -5.71
N VAL A 110 -1.32 15.14 -5.88
CA VAL A 110 -0.58 14.44 -4.82
C VAL A 110 0.24 15.47 -4.03
N HIS A 111 0.09 15.50 -2.71
CA HIS A 111 0.92 16.30 -1.81
C HIS A 111 1.36 15.43 -0.63
N GLY A 112 2.66 15.14 -0.53
CA GLY A 112 3.23 14.41 0.62
C GLY A 112 2.69 12.99 0.81
N GLY A 113 2.16 12.33 -0.24
CA GLY A 113 1.55 11.01 -0.15
C GLY A 113 0.05 11.03 0.15
N GLU A 114 -0.54 12.20 0.41
CA GLU A 114 -1.98 12.40 0.53
C GLU A 114 -2.54 13.01 -0.75
N LEU A 115 -3.73 12.55 -1.16
CA LEU A 115 -4.45 13.10 -2.30
C LEU A 115 -5.28 14.28 -1.80
N ARG A 116 -5.02 15.47 -2.33
CA ARG A 116 -5.83 16.66 -2.05
C ARG A 116 -6.61 17.04 -3.28
N TRP A 117 -7.90 17.32 -3.13
CA TRP A 117 -8.68 17.92 -4.21
C TRP A 117 -9.60 19.02 -3.73
N ILE A 118 -9.95 19.89 -4.67
CA ILE A 118 -10.92 20.96 -4.46
C ILE A 118 -12.20 20.56 -5.20
N ASP A 119 -13.32 20.57 -4.50
CA ASP A 119 -14.62 20.33 -5.11
C ASP A 119 -15.15 21.55 -5.89
N GLN A 120 -16.30 21.40 -6.54
CA GLN A 120 -16.92 22.47 -7.34
C GLN A 120 -17.35 23.68 -6.49
N HIS A 121 -17.43 23.52 -5.17
CA HIS A 121 -17.82 24.54 -4.20
C HIS A 121 -16.61 25.15 -3.48
N GLY A 122 -15.38 24.75 -3.83
CA GLY A 122 -14.15 25.28 -3.26
C GLY A 122 -13.70 24.60 -1.96
N ALA A 123 -14.37 23.55 -1.50
CA ALA A 123 -13.97 22.80 -0.31
C ALA A 123 -12.74 21.93 -0.61
N ILE A 124 -11.74 21.97 0.28
CA ILE A 124 -10.55 21.12 0.21
C ILE A 124 -10.89 19.79 0.85
N LYS A 125 -10.74 18.72 0.07
CA LYS A 125 -10.97 17.35 0.51
C LYS A 125 -9.67 16.56 0.44
N THR A 126 -9.56 15.58 1.31
CA THR A 126 -8.36 14.74 1.47
C THR A 126 -8.71 13.29 1.23
N GLY A 127 -7.79 12.53 0.66
CA GLY A 127 -8.02 11.14 0.33
C GLY A 127 -6.73 10.38 0.32
N HIS A 128 -6.87 9.07 0.38
CA HIS A 128 -5.75 8.17 0.53
C HIS A 128 -6.02 6.90 -0.27
N ILE A 129 -4.92 6.24 -0.62
CA ILE A 129 -4.96 4.93 -1.25
C ILE A 129 -4.98 3.89 -0.12
N ALA A 130 -6.01 3.07 -0.08
CA ALA A 130 -6.17 1.96 0.84
C ALA A 130 -6.02 0.63 0.10
N ARG A 131 -5.56 -0.40 0.81
CA ARG A 131 -5.49 -1.76 0.24
C ARG A 131 -6.88 -2.38 0.25
N GLY A 132 -7.42 -2.65 -0.93
CA GLY A 132 -8.67 -3.38 -1.15
C GLY A 132 -8.46 -4.88 -1.33
N SER A 133 -9.55 -5.61 -1.59
CA SER A 133 -9.53 -7.06 -1.84
C SER A 133 -8.96 -7.44 -3.21
N GLU A 134 -9.13 -6.58 -4.21
CA GLU A 134 -8.71 -6.83 -5.60
C GLU A 134 -7.53 -5.94 -6.05
N GLY A 135 -7.16 -4.95 -5.26
CA GLY A 135 -6.13 -3.97 -5.63
C GLY A 135 -6.05 -2.80 -4.66
N TRP A 136 -5.65 -1.65 -5.19
CA TRP A 136 -5.64 -0.38 -4.50
C TRP A 136 -6.97 0.33 -4.69
N ASP A 137 -7.59 0.71 -3.58
CA ASP A 137 -8.83 1.47 -3.54
C ASP A 137 -8.49 2.92 -3.24
N LEU A 138 -9.09 3.84 -4.00
CA LEU A 138 -9.03 5.27 -3.70
C LEU A 138 -10.17 5.62 -2.77
N VAL A 139 -9.82 6.03 -1.55
CA VAL A 139 -10.77 6.47 -0.53
C VAL A 139 -10.73 7.98 -0.45
N LEU A 140 -11.84 8.62 -0.82
CA LEU A 140 -12.04 10.04 -0.69
C LEU A 140 -12.78 10.35 0.61
N THR A 141 -12.18 11.13 1.49
CA THR A 141 -12.82 11.62 2.71
C THR A 141 -13.14 13.10 2.59
N ASP A 142 -14.39 13.46 2.87
CA ASP A 142 -14.77 14.86 3.05
C ASP A 142 -14.27 15.30 4.42
N GLN A 143 -13.37 16.28 4.44
CA GLN A 143 -13.04 16.98 5.65
C GLN A 143 -13.68 18.35 5.49
N ASP A 144 -14.59 18.71 6.39
CA ASP A 144 -15.10 20.08 6.41
C ASP A 144 -13.88 20.99 6.48
N ALA A 145 -13.77 21.88 5.50
CA ALA A 145 -12.74 22.91 5.50
C ALA A 145 -12.90 23.65 6.81
N ASP A 146 -11.93 23.45 7.71
CA ASP A 146 -11.93 23.99 9.06
C ASP A 146 -12.46 25.41 9.00
N THR A 147 -13.69 25.59 9.48
CA THR A 147 -14.32 26.89 9.61
C THR A 147 -13.34 27.71 10.40
N GLY A 148 -12.76 28.72 9.75
CA GLY A 148 -11.94 29.70 10.43
C GLY A 148 -12.71 30.24 11.63
N THR A 149 -12.40 29.73 12.82
CA THR A 149 -12.62 30.49 14.04
C THR A 149 -11.54 31.56 14.07
N ALA A 150 -11.90 32.70 13.48
CA ALA A 150 -11.49 33.96 14.03
C ALA A 150 -11.87 33.98 15.53
N ALA A 151 -10.85 34.02 16.38
CA ALA A 151 -10.90 34.56 17.73
C ALA A 151 -9.49 35.01 18.12
#